data_AF-A0A4Q5QSN7-F1
#
_entry.id   AF-A0A4Q5QSN7-F1
#
_cell.length_a   1.000
_cell.length_b   1.000
_cell.length_c   1.000
_cell.angle_alpha   90.00
_cell.angle_beta   90.00
_cell.angle_gamma   90.00
#
_symmetry.space_group_name_H-M   'P 1'
#
loop_
_entity.id
_entity.type
_entity.pdbx_description
1 polymer ?
#
loop_
_entity_poly.entity_id
_entity_poly.type
_entity_poly.pdbx_seq_one_letter_code
_entity_poly.pdbx_strand_id
1 'polypeptide(L)' 'MRNVFTVLALLVGLLAGCPGRAQELNADVQVSLQNVTITDATLVNQMQAEMRRILNETPWTRLTYAPSERINLRM' A
#
# COMPACT_ATOMS: atom_id res chain seq x y z
N MET A 1 -23.38 24.28 -30.89
CA MET A 1 -22.23 24.44 -29.97
C MET A 1 -22.60 24.28 -28.50
N ARG A 2 -23.70 24.88 -28.00
CA ARG A 2 -24.16 24.74 -26.59
C ARG A 2 -24.22 23.29 -26.08
N ASN A 3 -24.80 22.37 -26.87
CA ASN A 3 -24.98 20.97 -26.48
C ASN A 3 -23.65 20.21 -26.32
N VAL A 4 -22.61 20.58 -27.06
CA VAL A 4 -21.28 19.95 -26.97
C VAL A 4 -20.61 20.28 -25.64
N PHE A 5 -20.70 21.54 -25.21
CA PHE A 5 -20.18 21.96 -23.90
C PHE A 5 -20.93 21.30 -22.74
N THR A 6 -22.24 21.10 -22.88
CA THR A 6 -23.04 20.38 -21.88
C THR A 6 -22.60 18.92 -21.75
N VAL A 7 -22.42 18.23 -22.89
CA VAL A 7 -21.95 16.83 -22.90
C VAL A 7 -20.53 16.74 -22.33
N LEU A 8 -19.64 17.66 -22.69
CA LEU A 8 -18.28 17.70 -22.15
C LEU A 8 -18.25 17.92 -20.64
N ALA A 9 -19.06 18.86 -20.12
CA ALA A 9 -19.17 19.10 -18.69
C ALA A 9 -19.71 17.88 -17.93
N LEU A 10 -20.68 17.18 -18.50
CA LEU A 10 -21.20 15.93 -17.94
C LEU A 10 -20.10 14.85 -17.87
N LEU A 11 -19.32 14.72 -18.93
CA LEU A 11 -18.24 13.72 -19.02
C LEU A 11 -17.12 13.99 -18.01
N VAL A 12 -16.72 15.26 -17.86
CA VAL A 12 -15.73 15.68 -16.87
C VAL A 12 -16.25 15.47 -15.45
N GLY A 13 -17.53 15.77 -15.19
CA GLY A 13 -18.16 15.50 -13.90
C GLY A 13 -18.18 14.01 -13.55
N LEU A 14 -18.44 13.15 -14.54
CA LEU A 14 -18.43 11.70 -14.35
C LEU A 14 -17.03 11.16 -14.01
N LEU A 15 -16.00 11.67 -14.70
CA LEU A 15 -14.61 11.25 -14.49
C LEU A 15 -14.03 11.76 -13.16
N ALA A 16 -14.44 12.94 -12.70
CA ALA A 16 -14.01 13.50 -11.42
C ALA A 16 -14.58 12.76 -10.20
N GLY A 17 -15.67 12.00 -10.38
CA GLY A 17 -16.29 11.20 -9.33
C GLY A 17 -15.63 9.84 -9.09
N CYS A 18 -14.71 9.40 -9.96
CA CYS A 18 -13.99 8.15 -9.77
C CYS A 18 -12.97 8.31 -8.64
N PRO A 19 -13.11 7.58 -7.50
CA PRO A 19 -12.11 7.63 -6.46
C PRO A 19 -10.79 7.13 -7.05
N GLY A 20 -9.72 7.92 -6.86
CA GLY A 20 -8.38 7.53 -7.27
C GLY A 20 -8.01 6.21 -6.60
N ARG A 21 -7.59 5.22 -7.39
CA ARG A 21 -7.07 3.96 -6.87
C ARG A 21 -5.72 4.24 -6.22
N ALA A 22 -5.65 4.09 -4.91
CA ALA A 22 -4.40 4.20 -4.18
C ALA A 22 -3.88 2.79 -3.91
N GLN A 23 -2.58 2.60 -4.06
CA GLN A 23 -1.93 1.32 -3.85
C GLN A 23 -1.08 1.42 -2.60
N GLU A 24 -1.31 0.52 -1.66
CA GLU A 24 -0.45 0.33 -0.50
C GLU A 24 0.29 -1.01 -0.62
N LEU A 25 1.48 -1.06 -0.07
CA LEU A 25 2.27 -2.28 0.01
C LEU A 25 1.68 -3.25 1.04
N ASN A 26 1.62 -4.52 0.67
CA ASN A 26 1.51 -5.64 1.60
C ASN A 26 2.83 -6.41 1.56
N ALA A 27 3.79 -5.94 2.34
CA ALA A 27 5.13 -6.50 2.41
C ALA A 27 5.16 -7.76 3.28
N ASP A 28 5.80 -8.80 2.75
CA ASP A 28 6.29 -9.94 3.53
C ASP A 28 7.77 -9.71 3.84
N VAL A 29 8.17 -9.92 5.09
CA VAL A 29 9.54 -9.59 5.55
C VAL A 29 10.20 -10.85 6.12
N GLN A 30 11.33 -11.23 5.56
CA GLN A 30 12.19 -12.28 6.06
C GLN A 30 13.55 -11.68 6.47
N VAL A 31 13.93 -11.88 7.73
CA VAL A 31 15.23 -11.44 8.25
C VAL A 31 16.19 -12.63 8.17
N SER A 32 17.14 -12.55 7.25
CA SER A 32 18.22 -13.52 7.14
C SER A 32 19.44 -13.04 7.91
N LEU A 33 19.99 -13.91 8.75
CA LEU A 33 21.19 -13.63 9.52
C LEU A 33 22.36 -14.38 8.91
N GLN A 34 22.89 -13.83 7.81
CA GLN A 34 24.11 -14.34 7.20
C GLN A 34 25.28 -13.98 8.14
N ASN A 35 25.96 -15.01 8.65
CA ASN A 35 27.17 -14.93 9.46
C ASN A 35 27.04 -14.29 10.87
N VAL A 36 25.85 -14.33 11.50
CA VAL A 36 25.68 -13.87 12.89
C VAL A 36 25.26 -15.04 13.78
N THR A 37 26.01 -15.29 14.86
CA THR A 37 25.65 -16.27 15.88
C THR A 37 24.52 -15.72 16.74
N ILE A 38 23.34 -16.35 16.67
CA ILE A 38 22.14 -15.94 17.40
C ILE A 38 22.11 -16.68 18.74
N THR A 39 22.06 -15.94 19.84
CA THR A 39 21.81 -16.52 21.17
C THR A 39 20.32 -16.70 21.45
N ASP A 40 19.45 -15.91 20.78
CA ASP A 40 18.01 -15.92 20.98
C ASP A 40 17.23 -15.77 19.65
N ALA A 41 16.61 -16.87 19.21
CA ALA A 41 15.80 -16.91 17.98
C ALA A 41 14.49 -16.08 18.08
N THR A 42 14.04 -15.73 19.29
CA THR A 42 12.83 -14.93 19.46
C THR A 42 13.02 -13.49 18.99
N LEU A 43 14.24 -12.95 19.09
CA LEU A 43 14.59 -11.61 18.64
C LEU A 43 14.34 -11.43 17.14
N VAL A 44 14.71 -12.45 16.35
CA VAL A 44 14.55 -12.42 14.89
C VAL A 44 13.07 -12.42 14.50
N ASN A 45 12.27 -13.27 15.18
CA ASN A 45 10.84 -13.32 14.96
C ASN A 45 10.16 -12.00 15.34
N GLN A 46 10.58 -11.37 16.44
CA GLN A 46 10.09 -10.06 16.85
C GLN A 46 10.46 -8.98 15.83
N MET A 47 11.72 -8.95 15.35
CA MET A 47 12.14 -8.02 14.31
C MET A 47 11.32 -8.16 13.03
N GLN A 48 11.10 -9.39 12.56
CA GLN A 48 10.26 -9.65 11.39
C GLN A 48 8.83 -9.16 11.59
N ALA A 49 8.24 -9.44 12.76
CA ALA A 49 6.89 -9.02 13.10
C ALA A 49 6.75 -7.49 13.11
N GLU A 50 7.69 -6.79 13.76
CA GLU A 50 7.67 -5.32 13.84
C GLU A 50 7.94 -4.67 12.48
N MET A 51 8.88 -5.18 11.68
CA MET A 51 9.11 -4.67 10.33
C MET A 51 7.87 -4.85 9.45
N ARG A 52 7.21 -6.01 9.51
CA ARG A 52 5.97 -6.27 8.79
C ARG A 52 4.86 -5.32 9.22
N ARG A 53 4.73 -5.08 10.53
CA ARG A 53 3.76 -4.13 11.10
C ARG A 53 4.01 -2.71 10.59
N ILE A 54 5.24 -2.22 10.70
CA ILE A 54 5.61 -0.87 10.24
C ILE A 54 5.29 -0.69 8.76
N LEU A 55 5.69 -1.63 7.90
CA LEU A 55 5.48 -1.50 6.46
C LEU A 55 4.00 -1.51 6.05
N ASN A 56 3.16 -2.28 6.75
CA ASN A 56 1.78 -2.55 6.33
C ASN A 56 0.70 -1.78 7.11
N GLU A 57 1.04 -1.20 8.26
CA GLU A 57 0.10 -0.46 9.11
C GLU A 57 0.43 1.04 9.18
N THR A 58 1.64 1.44 8.79
CA THR A 58 2.01 2.86 8.76
C THR A 58 1.48 3.49 7.47
N PRO A 59 0.67 4.56 7.55
CA PRO A 59 0.23 5.29 6.36
C PRO A 59 1.41 6.04 5.73
N TRP A 60 1.90 5.57 4.58
CA TRP A 60 2.99 6.20 3.82
C TRP A 60 2.51 7.37 2.95
N THR A 61 1.21 7.41 2.65
CA THR A 61 0.59 8.47 1.84
C THR A 61 -0.68 8.97 2.51
N ARG A 62 -1.19 10.12 2.07
CA ARG A 62 -2.49 10.65 2.51
C ARG A 62 -3.68 10.06 1.74
N LEU A 63 -3.42 9.11 0.84
CA LEU A 63 -4.46 8.49 0.04
C LEU A 63 -5.19 7.43 0.87
N THR A 64 -6.51 7.41 0.77
CA THR A 64 -7.33 6.33 1.33
C THR A 64 -7.41 5.21 0.31
N TYR A 65 -7.17 3.98 0.74
CA TYR A 65 -7.27 2.78 -0.08
C TYR A 65 -8.11 1.72 0.64
N ALA A 66 -8.77 0.88 -0.14
CA ALA A 66 -9.41 -0.33 0.35
C ALA A 66 -8.37 -1.46 0.54
N PRO A 67 -8.59 -2.41 1.47
CA PRO A 67 -7.70 -3.56 1.63
C PRO A 67 -7.46 -4.36 0.34
N SER A 68 -8.43 -4.38 -0.58
CA SER A 68 -8.31 -5.03 -1.89
C SER A 68 -7.35 -4.34 -2.86
N GLU A 69 -6.92 -3.11 -2.57
CA GLU A 69 -5.99 -2.34 -3.40
C GLU A 69 -4.53 -2.54 -2.98
N ARG A 70 -4.29 -3.34 -1.93
CA ARG A 70 -2.94 -3.68 -1.48
C ARG A 70 -2.24 -4.61 -2.46
N ILE A 71 -0.97 -4.34 -2.72
CA ILE A 71 -0.13 -5.14 -3.61
C ILE A 71 0.86 -5.95 -2.79
N ASN A 72 0.91 -7.26 -3.04
CA ASN A 72 1.86 -8.15 -2.38
C ASN A 72 3.28 -7.82 -2.85
N LEU A 73 4.11 -7.31 -1.95
CA LEU A 73 5.55 -7.16 -2.15
C LEU A 73 6.26 -8.33 -1.49
N ARG A 74 7.02 -9.08 -2.28
CA ARG A 74 7.94 -10.11 -1.81
C ARG A 74 9.35 -9.57 -2.02
N MET A 75 10.11 -9.38 -0.95
CA MET A 75 11.50 -8.91 -0.96
C MET A 75 12.39 -9.93 -0.27
#